data_AF-A0A9N9RGC4-F1
#
_entry.id   AF-A0A9N9RGC4-F1
#
_cell.length_a   1.000
_cell.length_b   1.000
_cell.length_c   1.000
_cell.angle_alpha   90.00
_cell.angle_beta   90.00
_cell.angle_gamma   90.00
#
_symmetry.space_group_name_H-M   'P 1'
#
loop_
_entity.id
_entity.type
_entity.pdbx_description
1 polymer ?
#
loop_
_entity_poly.entity_id
_entity_poly.type
_entity_poly.pdbx_seq_one_letter_code
_entity_poly.pdbx_strand_id
1 'polypeptide(L)'
;MIWEHGLELIVMLTNLEEYSKVKCSKYWPDEVRGSRAFGAITVHHVSEKRYSDYIVRELKIVKQPTNSEGQPIVENNGVAKRNGECKDASECSAPTSPREGKDACETRIVRQYHFLMWKDFAAPEHPHSILKFIKVSRKFMTSLPYVH
;
A
#
# COMPACT_ATOMS: atom_id res chain seq x y z
N MET A 1 -11.76 -2.89 -3.87
CA MET A 1 -11.54 -2.04 -5.06
C MET A 1 -10.10 -2.06 -5.58
N ILE A 2 -9.13 -1.32 -5.02
CA ILE A 2 -7.76 -1.17 -5.60
C ILE A 2 -7.10 -2.53 -5.84
N TRP A 3 -7.13 -3.39 -4.82
CA TRP A 3 -6.58 -4.74 -4.90
C TRP A 3 -7.30 -5.61 -5.94
N GLU A 4 -8.62 -5.73 -5.81
CA GLU A 4 -9.48 -6.61 -6.62
C GLU A 4 -9.39 -6.30 -8.11
N HIS A 5 -9.31 -5.02 -8.48
CA HIS A 5 -9.20 -4.59 -9.86
C HIS A 5 -7.75 -4.46 -10.36
N GLY A 6 -6.76 -4.79 -9.52
CA GLY A 6 -5.34 -4.69 -9.90
C GLY A 6 -4.91 -3.28 -10.30
N LEU A 7 -5.41 -2.25 -9.62
CA LEU A 7 -5.05 -0.87 -9.93
C LEU A 7 -3.64 -0.57 -9.43
N GLU A 8 -2.78 -0.12 -10.35
CA GLU A 8 -1.40 0.29 -10.04
C GLU A 8 -1.22 1.82 -9.92
N LEU A 9 -2.24 2.59 -10.33
CA LEU A 9 -2.21 4.05 -10.38
C LEU A 9 -3.43 4.65 -9.67
N ILE A 10 -3.16 5.58 -8.76
CA ILE A 10 -4.17 6.44 -8.13
C ILE A 10 -3.89 7.89 -8.54
N VAL A 11 -4.91 8.59 -9.01
CA VAL A 11 -4.85 10.03 -9.29
C VAL A 11 -5.76 10.75 -8.31
N MET A 12 -5.18 11.55 -7.42
CA MET A 12 -5.87 12.35 -6.42
C MET A 12 -5.81 13.82 -6.82
N LEU A 13 -6.98 14.43 -7.02
CA LEU A 13 -7.14 15.82 -7.50
C LEU A 13 -7.73 16.75 -6.44
N THR A 14 -7.78 16.31 -5.18
CA THR A 14 -8.35 17.08 -4.06
C THR A 14 -7.39 17.02 -2.90
N ASN A 15 -7.30 18.10 -2.13
CA ASN A 15 -6.58 18.10 -0.87
C ASN A 15 -7.38 17.34 0.20
N LEU A 16 -6.75 17.00 1.34
CA LEU A 16 -7.45 16.34 2.45
C LEU A 16 -8.51 17.24 3.09
N GLU A 17 -8.19 18.54 3.18
CA GLU A 17 -9.00 19.55 3.84
C GLU A 17 -8.91 20.87 3.04
N GLU A 18 -10.06 21.53 2.87
CA GLU A 18 -10.17 22.82 2.20
C GLU A 18 -11.14 23.72 2.96
N TYR A 19 -10.75 24.96 3.25
CA TYR A 19 -11.55 25.91 4.06
C TYR A 19 -12.09 25.28 5.36
N SER A 20 -11.23 24.52 6.05
CA SER A 20 -11.55 23.78 7.28
C SER A 20 -12.61 22.68 7.14
N LYS A 21 -12.89 22.24 5.91
CA LYS A 21 -13.80 21.13 5.63
C LYS A 21 -12.99 19.94 5.11
N VAL A 22 -13.19 18.79 5.73
CA VAL A 22 -12.61 17.53 5.26
C VAL A 22 -13.23 17.16 3.92
N LYS A 23 -12.38 16.98 2.90
CA LYS A 23 -12.76 16.59 1.53
C LYS A 23 -12.42 15.14 1.24
N CYS A 24 -11.34 14.65 1.83
CA CYS A 24 -10.88 13.28 1.62
C CYS A 24 -10.24 12.74 2.90
N SER A 25 -10.65 11.54 3.31
CA SER A 25 -9.96 10.80 4.36
C SER A 25 -8.60 10.33 3.86
N LYS A 26 -7.57 10.51 4.68
CA LYS A 26 -6.23 9.99 4.37
C LYS A 26 -6.25 8.46 4.41
N TYR A 27 -6.10 7.81 3.26
CA TYR A 27 -6.11 6.35 3.09
C TYR A 27 -4.71 5.73 2.97
N TRP A 28 -3.67 6.50 3.29
CA TRP A 28 -2.28 6.06 3.32
C TRP A 28 -1.66 6.37 4.70
N PRO A 29 -0.50 5.77 5.05
CA PRO A 29 0.15 6.00 6.35
C PRO A 29 0.55 7.46 6.57
N ASP A 30 0.56 7.87 7.85
CA ASP A 30 0.96 9.22 8.25
C ASP A 30 2.47 9.44 8.22
N GLU A 31 3.22 8.41 8.58
CA GLU A 31 4.67 8.45 8.73
C GLU A 31 5.39 7.90 7.50
N VAL A 32 6.52 8.51 7.16
CA VAL A 32 7.42 8.00 6.12
C VAL A 32 8.03 6.68 6.61
N ARG A 33 7.80 5.59 5.86
CA ARG A 33 8.07 4.18 6.25
C ARG A 33 7.08 3.58 7.25
N GLY A 34 5.97 4.26 7.55
CA GLY A 34 4.87 3.71 8.33
C GLY A 34 4.02 2.72 7.52
N SER A 35 3.15 2.01 8.24
CA SER A 35 2.14 1.12 7.65
C SER A 35 0.76 1.37 8.25
N ARG A 36 -0.29 1.15 7.47
CA ARG A 36 -1.68 1.27 7.93
C ARG A 36 -2.51 0.12 7.39
N ALA A 37 -3.24 -0.56 8.28
CA ALA A 37 -4.11 -1.67 7.93
C ALA A 37 -5.54 -1.18 7.62
N PHE A 38 -6.13 -1.80 6.61
CA PHE A 38 -7.50 -1.63 6.14
C PHE A 38 -8.12 -3.01 5.93
N GLY A 39 -8.59 -3.63 7.01
CA GLY A 39 -9.00 -5.03 7.01
C GLY A 39 -7.82 -5.94 6.64
N ALA A 40 -8.00 -6.75 5.59
CA ALA A 40 -6.97 -7.66 5.08
C ALA A 40 -5.84 -6.99 4.29
N ILE A 41 -5.96 -5.70 3.96
CA ILE A 41 -4.96 -4.97 3.18
C ILE A 41 -4.11 -4.11 4.11
N THR A 42 -2.80 -4.28 4.08
CA THR A 42 -1.85 -3.37 4.74
C THR A 42 -1.16 -2.50 3.69
N VAL A 43 -1.20 -1.19 3.89
CA VAL A 43 -0.55 -0.20 3.03
C VAL A 43 0.72 0.28 3.71
N HIS A 44 1.87 0.11 3.05
CA HIS A 44 3.16 0.62 3.49
C HIS A 44 3.58 1.81 2.64
N HIS A 45 4.09 2.85 3.29
CA HIS A 45 4.68 3.98 2.59
C HIS A 45 6.13 3.65 2.18
N VAL A 46 6.40 3.54 0.88
CA VAL A 46 7.75 3.22 0.37
C VAL A 46 8.56 4.48 0.16
N SER A 47 8.04 5.40 -0.63
CA SER A 47 8.72 6.66 -0.94
C SER A 47 7.73 7.78 -1.27
N GLU A 48 8.18 9.02 -1.05
CA GLU A 48 7.46 10.23 -1.42
C GLU A 48 8.41 11.15 -2.17
N LYS A 49 7.96 11.67 -3.31
CA LYS A 49 8.65 12.71 -4.06
C LYS A 49 7.73 13.90 -4.25
N ARG A 50 8.13 15.04 -3.66
CA ARG A 50 7.41 16.30 -3.73
C ARG A 50 7.91 17.15 -4.89
N TYR A 51 6.97 17.64 -5.69
CA TYR A 51 7.18 18.66 -6.70
C TYR A 51 6.41 19.93 -6.30
N SER A 52 6.53 21.00 -7.06
CA SER A 52 5.85 22.27 -6.77
C SER A 52 4.33 22.12 -6.73
N ASP A 53 3.76 21.42 -7.71
CA ASP A 53 2.30 21.38 -7.92
C ASP A 53 1.65 20.04 -7.54
N TYR A 54 2.46 19.02 -7.25
CA TYR A 54 1.98 17.67 -6.98
C TYR A 54 2.98 16.84 -6.16
N ILE A 55 2.49 15.76 -5.57
CA ILE A 55 3.28 14.76 -4.85
C ILE A 55 3.09 13.41 -5.52
N VAL A 56 4.16 12.63 -5.62
CA VAL A 56 4.12 11.23 -6.06
C VAL A 56 4.51 10.35 -4.89
N ARG A 57 3.64 9.41 -4.51
CA ARG A 57 3.92 8.40 -3.49
C ARG A 57 3.99 7.02 -4.11
N GLU A 58 4.97 6.24 -3.68
CA GLU A 58 4.99 4.82 -3.94
C GLU A 58 4.50 4.09 -2.69
N LEU A 59 3.44 3.32 -2.85
CA LEU A 59 2.77 2.59 -1.79
C LEU A 59 2.89 1.10 -2.09
N LYS A 60 3.32 0.32 -1.10
CA LYS A 60 3.31 -1.13 -1.18
C LYS A 60 2.05 -1.62 -0.49
N ILE A 61 1.16 -2.27 -1.23
CA ILE A 61 -0.04 -2.90 -0.68
C ILE A 61 0.19 -4.39 -0.53
N VAL A 62 -0.20 -4.91 0.63
CA VAL A 62 0.04 -6.29 1.04
C VAL A 62 -1.29 -6.88 1.45
N LYS A 63 -1.72 -7.97 0.79
CA LYS A 63 -2.95 -8.68 1.19
C LYS A 63 -2.57 -9.85 2.10
N GLN A 64 -3.10 -9.83 3.31
CA GLN A 64 -2.99 -10.94 4.24
C GLN A 64 -4.02 -12.02 3.88
N PRO A 65 -3.69 -13.31 4.10
CA PRO A 65 -4.68 -14.39 4.05
C PRO A 65 -5.82 -14.09 5.02
N THR A 66 -7.04 -14.37 4.59
CA THR A 66 -8.24 -14.20 5.42
C THR A 66 -8.90 -15.55 5.67
N ASN A 67 -9.44 -15.76 6.86
CA ASN A 67 -10.30 -16.90 7.14
C ASN A 67 -11.64 -16.79 6.38
N SER A 68 -12.49 -17.82 6.49
CA SER A 68 -13.83 -17.85 5.89
C SER A 68 -14.76 -16.71 6.31
N GLU A 69 -14.44 -16.03 7.41
CA GLU A 69 -15.20 -14.88 7.94
C GLU A 69 -14.57 -13.53 7.55
N GLY A 70 -13.53 -13.53 6.71
CA GLY A 70 -12.89 -12.32 6.19
C GLY A 70 -11.93 -11.63 7.17
N GLN A 71 -11.62 -12.24 8.31
CA GLN A 71 -10.63 -11.74 9.26
C GLN A 71 -9.21 -12.18 8.87
N PRO A 72 -8.19 -11.33 9.09
CA PRO A 72 -6.80 -11.69 8.82
C PRO A 72 -6.38 -12.88 9.68
N ILE A 73 -5.74 -13.88 9.05
CA ILE A 73 -5.18 -15.03 9.77
C ILE A 73 -3.88 -14.56 10.43
N VAL A 74 -3.91 -14.36 11.75
CA VAL A 74 -2.69 -14.10 12.52
C VAL A 74 -2.10 -15.46 12.89
N GLU A 75 -1.07 -15.92 12.16
CA GLU A 75 -0.27 -17.05 12.61
C GLU A 75 0.50 -16.62 13.87
N ASN A 76 -0.08 -16.96 15.02
CA ASN A 76 0.52 -16.73 16.32
C ASN A 76 1.64 -17.76 16.51
N ASN A 77 2.79 -17.55 15.86
CA ASN A 77 4.00 -18.28 16.18
C ASN A 77 4.48 -17.80 17.55
N GLY A 78 3.88 -18.39 18.59
CA GLY A 78 4.16 -18.12 19.98
C GLY A 78 5.61 -18.45 20.32
N VAL A 79 6.49 -17.46 20.20
CA VAL A 79 7.80 -17.48 20.84
C VAL A 79 7.59 -16.95 22.27
N ALA A 80 7.07 -17.82 23.13
CA ALA A 80 7.27 -17.68 24.57
C ALA A 80 8.75 -18.00 24.85
N LYS A 81 9.64 -17.02 24.70
CA LYS A 81 10.99 -17.08 25.28
C LYS A 81 10.85 -16.93 26.80
N ARG A 82 10.54 -18.04 27.47
CA ARG A 82 10.89 -18.22 28.88
C ARG A 82 12.39 -18.43 28.93
N ASN A 83 13.08 -17.58 29.69
CA ASN A 83 14.46 -17.77 30.08
C ASN A 83 14.61 -19.10 30.84
N GLY A 84 15.66 -19.88 30.55
CA GLY A 84 16.06 -20.99 31.43
C GLY A 84 16.63 -22.22 30.72
N GLU A 85 17.96 -22.20 30.57
CA GLU A 85 18.90 -23.34 30.57
C GLU A 85 18.86 -24.44 29.48
N CYS A 86 20.09 -24.81 29.11
CA CYS A 86 20.52 -25.75 28.09
C CYS A 86 20.70 -27.16 28.68
N LYS A 87 20.32 -28.19 27.93
CA LYS A 87 20.85 -29.57 28.03
C LYS A 87 20.49 -30.42 26.80
N ASP A 88 21.26 -31.49 26.69
CA ASP A 88 21.81 -32.17 25.51
C ASP A 88 20.93 -33.25 24.84
N ALA A 89 21.43 -33.73 23.70
CA ALA A 89 20.93 -34.62 22.66
C ALA A 89 20.14 -35.90 23.04
N SER A 90 19.20 -36.30 22.15
CA SER A 90 19.02 -37.70 21.67
C SER A 90 17.95 -37.78 20.58
N GLU A 91 18.15 -38.71 19.64
CA GLU A 91 17.46 -38.99 18.38
C GLU A 91 15.92 -39.10 18.42
N CYS A 92 15.25 -38.80 17.30
CA CYS A 92 14.57 -39.80 16.47
C CYS A 92 13.62 -39.19 15.42
N SER A 93 13.75 -39.71 14.19
CA SER A 93 12.66 -40.01 13.26
C SER A 93 11.95 -38.86 12.54
N ALA A 94 12.26 -38.75 11.24
CA ALA A 94 11.29 -38.27 10.25
C ALA A 94 10.02 -39.15 10.29
N PRO A 95 8.83 -38.60 10.03
CA PRO A 95 8.39 -38.59 8.63
C PRO A 95 7.52 -37.40 8.19
N THR A 96 7.47 -37.26 6.87
CA THR A 96 6.33 -36.82 6.05
C THR A 96 5.95 -35.34 5.96
N SER A 97 6.09 -34.88 4.71
CA SER A 97 5.35 -33.81 4.04
C SER A 97 6.00 -32.42 4.09
N PRO A 98 6.51 -31.90 2.95
CA PRO A 98 6.54 -30.47 2.77
C PRO A 98 5.08 -30.05 2.67
N ARG A 99 4.49 -29.61 3.78
CA ARG A 99 3.33 -28.73 3.70
C ARG A 99 3.81 -27.52 2.92
N GLU A 100 3.51 -27.46 1.63
CA GLU A 100 3.53 -26.22 0.87
C GLU A 100 2.55 -25.28 1.58
N GLY A 101 3.05 -24.54 2.57
CA GLY A 101 2.38 -23.37 3.13
C GLY A 101 2.35 -22.31 2.05
N LYS A 102 1.44 -22.48 1.09
CA LYS A 102 1.32 -21.64 -0.10
C LYS A 102 0.31 -20.53 0.10
N ASP A 103 0.24 -19.98 1.31
CA ASP A 103 -0.42 -18.71 1.56
C ASP A 103 0.64 -17.60 1.50
N ALA A 104 1.27 -17.49 0.33
CA ALA A 104 2.23 -16.43 0.07
C ALA A 104 1.51 -15.08 0.18
N CYS A 105 2.04 -14.22 1.02
CA CYS A 105 1.52 -12.87 1.20
C CYS A 105 1.69 -12.07 -0.11
N GLU A 106 0.61 -11.95 -0.88
CA GLU A 106 0.64 -11.27 -2.17
C GLU A 106 0.86 -9.77 -1.94
N THR A 107 1.76 -9.20 -2.73
CA THR A 107 2.18 -7.82 -2.61
C THR A 107 2.11 -7.13 -3.98
N ARG A 108 1.67 -5.87 -4.00
CA ARG A 108 1.67 -5.03 -5.20
C ARG A 108 2.20 -3.63 -4.90
N ILE A 109 2.72 -2.95 -5.92
CA ILE A 109 3.11 -1.54 -5.85
C ILE A 109 2.03 -0.69 -6.50
N VAL A 110 1.61 0.36 -5.80
CA VAL A 110 0.65 1.35 -6.29
C VAL A 110 1.28 2.72 -6.20
N ARG A 111 1.21 3.49 -7.29
CA ARG A 111 1.67 4.87 -7.32
C ARG A 111 0.51 5.83 -7.19
N GLN A 112 0.57 6.70 -6.20
CA GLN A 112 -0.39 7.77 -6.00
C GLN A 112 0.20 9.09 -6.50
N TYR A 113 -0.48 9.71 -7.45
CA TYR A 113 -0.21 11.07 -7.93
C TYR A 113 -1.24 12.01 -7.33
N HIS A 114 -0.80 12.93 -6.47
CA HIS A 114 -1.66 13.87 -5.76
C HIS A 114 -1.37 15.29 -6.22
N PHE A 115 -2.29 15.88 -7.00
CA PHE A 115 -2.20 17.26 -7.46
C PHE A 115 -2.70 18.23 -6.38
N LEU A 116 -1.89 19.22 -6.02
CA LEU A 116 -2.13 20.10 -4.86
C LEU A 116 -2.78 21.43 -5.22
N MET A 117 -2.67 21.84 -6.48
CA MET A 117 -3.05 23.20 -6.92
C MET A 117 -4.53 23.33 -7.32
N TRP A 118 -5.30 22.25 -7.23
CA TRP A 118 -6.74 22.33 -7.45
C TRP A 118 -7.40 22.79 -6.15
N LYS A 119 -7.91 24.02 -6.15
CA LYS A 119 -8.63 24.61 -5.01
C LYS A 119 -10.13 24.56 -5.25
N ASP A 120 -10.89 24.51 -4.17
CA ASP A 120 -12.35 24.67 -4.20
C ASP A 120 -12.76 26.00 -4.85
N PHE A 121 -13.85 25.94 -5.62
CA PHE A 121 -14.50 27.06 -6.32
C PHE A 121 -13.70 27.74 -7.42
N ALA A 122 -12.52 27.22 -7.80
CA ALA A 122 -11.72 27.75 -8.89
C ALA A 122 -11.09 26.65 -9.75
N ALA A 123 -10.97 26.91 -11.05
CA ALA A 123 -10.05 26.14 -11.88
C ALA A 123 -8.59 26.51 -11.52
N PRO A 124 -7.60 25.64 -11.78
CA PRO A 124 -6.20 25.99 -11.61
C PRO A 124 -5.84 27.26 -12.38
N GLU A 125 -5.20 28.21 -11.70
CA GLU A 125 -4.83 29.54 -12.25
C GLU A 125 -3.92 29.43 -13.47
N HIS A 126 -3.08 28.40 -13.51
CA HIS A 126 -2.18 28.13 -14.63
C HIS A 126 -2.43 26.72 -15.19
N PRO A 127 -2.95 26.59 -16.43
CA PRO A 127 -3.25 25.28 -17.01
C PRO A 127 -1.99 24.45 -17.26
N HIS A 128 -0.80 25.08 -17.31
CA HIS A 128 0.46 24.38 -17.53
C HIS A 128 0.73 23.31 -16.45
N SER A 129 0.44 23.61 -15.18
CA SER A 129 0.67 22.69 -14.06
C SER A 129 -0.17 21.43 -14.19
N ILE A 130 -1.48 21.56 -14.48
CA ILE A 130 -2.36 20.39 -14.64
C ILE A 130 -2.03 19.61 -15.93
N LEU A 131 -1.67 20.30 -17.02
CA LEU A 131 -1.26 19.64 -18.27
C LEU A 131 0.04 18.84 -18.08
N LYS A 132 1.01 19.40 -17.35
CA LYS A 132 2.25 18.71 -16.98
C LYS A 132 1.95 17.50 -16.09
N PHE A 133 1.09 17.67 -15.08
CA PHE A 133 0.67 16.59 -14.19
C PHE A 133 0.04 15.42 -14.97
N ILE A 134 -0.93 15.71 -15.85
CA ILE A 134 -1.58 14.70 -16.70
C ILE A 134 -0.56 14.01 -17.60
N LYS A 135 0.37 14.74 -18.20
CA LYS A 135 1.43 14.14 -19.03
C LYS A 135 2.30 13.18 -18.22
N VAL A 136 2.67 13.53 -16.99
CA VAL A 136 3.52 12.70 -16.14
C VAL A 136 2.78 11.44 -15.67
N SER A 137 1.53 11.55 -15.22
CA SER A 137 0.75 10.39 -14.79
C SER A 137 0.45 9.43 -15.94
N ARG A 138 0.17 9.95 -17.14
CA ARG A 138 0.01 9.15 -18.36
C ARG A 138 1.28 8.43 -18.78
N LYS A 139 2.45 9.08 -18.70
CA LYS A 139 3.74 8.44 -19.02
C LYS A 139 3.97 7.18 -18.18
N PHE A 140 3.59 7.22 -16.90
CA PHE A 140 3.64 6.03 -16.07
C PHE A 140 2.68 4.94 -16.56
N MET A 141 1.42 5.28 -16.81
CA MET A 141 0.43 4.33 -17.32
C MET A 141 0.88 3.64 -18.62
N THR A 142 1.49 4.39 -19.54
CA THR A 142 2.01 3.84 -20.81
C THR A 142 3.30 3.02 -20.66
N SER A 143 4.01 3.17 -19.54
CA SER A 143 5.24 2.41 -19.26
C SER A 143 4.98 1.06 -18.60
N LEU A 144 3.75 0.81 -18.14
CA LEU A 144 3.38 -0.47 -17.57
C LEU A 144 3.26 -1.52 -18.68
N PRO A 145 3.81 -2.72 -18.49
CA PRO A 145 3.60 -3.81 -19.44
C PRO A 145 2.10 -4.08 -19.54
N TYR A 146 1.57 -4.09 -20.77
CA TYR A 146 0.20 -4.52 -21.01
C TYR A 146 0.11 -6.00 -20.63
N VAL A 147 -0.55 -6.31 -19.52
CA VAL A 147 -0.85 -7.68 -19.13
C VAL A 147 -2.14 -8.07 -19.87
N HIS A 148 -2.01 -8.95 -20.86
CA HIS A 148 -3.13 -9.52 -21.62
C HIS A 148 -3.90 -10.57 -20.81
#